data_AF-A0A4S1DQF1-F1
#
_entry.id   AF-A0A4S1DQF1-F1
#
_cell.length_a   1.000
_cell.length_b   1.000
_cell.length_c   1.000
_cell.angle_alpha   90.00
_cell.angle_beta   90.00
_cell.angle_gamma   90.00
#
_symmetry.space_group_name_H-M   'P 1'
#
loop_
_entity.id
_entity.type
_entity.pdbx_description
1 polymer ?
#
loop_
_entity_poly.entity_id
_entity_poly.type
_entity_poly.pdbx_seq_one_letter_code
_entity_poly.pdbx_strand_id
1 'polypeptide(L)' 'ALDDAGFSYSAAAYCADATDPTPSITGLTGGTFSSTGGLSLTAGTGLIDVSTSTPGTYTVTYTTAGTCPNSSTASVTI' A
#
# COMPACT_ATOMS: atom_id res chain seq x y z
N ALA A 1 -18.12 -15.27 3.29
CA ALA A 1 -16.90 -14.88 4.02
C ALA A 1 -16.48 -13.50 3.51
N LEU A 2 -15.79 -12.69 4.31
CA LEU A 2 -15.16 -11.49 3.77
C LEU A 2 -14.06 -11.88 2.78
N ASP A 3 -13.77 -10.99 1.84
CA ASP A 3 -12.62 -11.10 0.97
C ASP A 3 -11.31 -11.13 1.78
N ASP A 4 -10.27 -11.74 1.25
CA ASP A 4 -8.92 -11.63 1.81
C ASP A 4 -8.23 -10.39 1.23
N ALA A 5 -8.01 -9.37 2.07
CA ALA A 5 -7.31 -8.15 1.68
C ALA A 5 -5.81 -8.19 2.00
N GLY A 6 -5.24 -9.38 2.21
CA GLY A 6 -3.83 -9.56 2.56
C GLY A 6 -2.90 -8.94 1.52
N PHE A 7 -2.02 -8.04 1.99
CA PHE A 7 -0.91 -7.50 1.22
C PHE A 7 0.27 -7.20 2.15
N SER A 8 1.46 -7.11 1.59
CA SER A 8 2.66 -6.72 2.32
C SER A 8 3.64 -5.96 1.43
N TYR A 9 4.39 -5.06 2.06
CA TYR A 9 5.57 -4.45 1.46
C TYR A 9 6.83 -5.23 1.88
N SER A 10 7.90 -5.15 1.11
CA SER A 10 9.16 -5.88 1.39
C SER A 10 9.85 -5.40 2.67
N ALA A 11 9.67 -4.13 3.01
CA ALA A 11 10.10 -3.51 4.26
C ALA A 11 9.00 -2.58 4.83
N ALA A 12 9.12 -2.28 6.12
CA ALA A 12 8.29 -1.29 6.81
C ALA A 12 8.87 0.13 6.74
N ALA A 13 10.12 0.28 6.29
CA ALA A 13 10.78 1.57 6.14
C ALA A 13 11.61 1.60 4.86
N TYR A 14 11.57 2.72 4.15
CA TYR A 14 12.33 2.98 2.93
C TYR A 14 13.05 4.31 3.07
N CYS A 15 14.22 4.43 2.44
CA CYS A 15 14.87 5.73 2.31
C CYS A 15 14.25 6.49 1.14
N ALA A 16 14.24 7.82 1.19
CA ALA A 16 13.75 8.67 0.09
C ALA A 16 14.52 8.50 -1.24
N ASP A 17 15.72 7.91 -1.20
CA ASP A 17 16.57 7.58 -2.35
C ASP A 17 16.53 6.08 -2.73
N ALA A 18 15.70 5.29 -2.06
CA ALA A 18 15.52 3.88 -2.39
C ALA A 18 14.77 3.70 -3.72
N THR A 19 14.73 2.47 -4.21
CA THR A 19 13.84 2.12 -5.31
C THR A 19 12.39 2.08 -4.84
N ASP A 20 11.48 2.60 -5.66
CA ASP A 20 10.04 2.60 -5.43
C ASP A 20 9.50 1.19 -5.12
N PRO A 21 8.98 0.96 -3.90
CA PRO A 21 8.50 -0.35 -3.52
C PRO A 21 7.08 -0.61 -4.04
N THR A 22 6.87 -1.82 -4.55
CA THR A 22 5.56 -2.36 -4.92
C THR A 22 5.08 -3.36 -3.87
N PRO A 23 3.81 -3.31 -3.43
CA PRO A 23 3.28 -4.29 -2.50
C PRO A 23 3.04 -5.63 -3.21
N SER A 24 3.18 -6.72 -2.46
CA SER A 24 2.75 -8.05 -2.85
C SER A 24 1.38 -8.33 -2.25
N ILE A 25 0.37 -8.57 -3.10
CA ILE A 25 -0.97 -8.96 -2.66
C ILE A 25 -0.97 -10.48 -2.45
N THR A 26 -1.26 -10.92 -1.23
CA THR A 26 -1.39 -12.35 -0.88
C THR A 26 -2.84 -12.83 -0.94
N GLY A 27 -3.79 -11.90 -0.86
CA GLY A 27 -5.23 -12.16 -0.94
C GLY A 27 -5.82 -11.91 -2.33
N LEU A 28 -7.05 -11.39 -2.36
CA LEU A 28 -7.80 -11.06 -3.58
C LEU A 28 -7.21 -9.83 -4.27
N THR A 29 -6.78 -10.00 -5.52
CA THR A 29 -6.25 -8.92 -6.38
C THR A 29 -7.37 -8.06 -7.00
N GLY A 30 -7.00 -6.88 -7.51
CA GLY A 30 -7.94 -5.98 -8.21
C GLY A 30 -8.67 -4.99 -7.30
N GLY A 31 -8.32 -4.97 -6.01
CA GLY A 31 -8.65 -3.89 -5.09
C GLY A 31 -7.89 -2.58 -5.35
N THR A 32 -8.14 -1.58 -4.51
CA THR A 32 -7.52 -0.25 -4.59
C THR A 32 -6.68 0.04 -3.35
N PHE A 33 -5.58 0.75 -3.56
CA PHE A 33 -4.71 1.25 -2.49
C PHE A 33 -4.97 2.73 -2.22
N SER A 34 -4.88 3.11 -0.94
CA SER A 34 -4.90 4.50 -0.49
C SER A 34 -3.89 4.72 0.63
N SER A 35 -3.51 5.97 0.86
CA SER A 35 -2.55 6.36 1.90
C SER A 35 -3.00 7.65 2.59
N THR A 36 -2.39 7.94 3.73
CA THR A 36 -2.46 9.28 4.33
C THR A 36 -1.73 10.30 3.44
N GLY A 37 -2.15 11.57 3.50
CA GLY A 37 -1.57 12.62 2.67
C GLY A 37 -0.06 12.80 2.91
N GLY A 38 0.70 13.00 1.83
CA GLY A 38 2.16 13.13 1.85
C GLY A 38 2.92 11.91 1.28
N LEU A 39 2.25 10.75 1.14
CA LEU A 39 2.78 9.59 0.43
C LEU A 39 2.29 9.56 -1.02
N SER A 40 3.21 9.61 -1.97
CA SER A 40 2.92 9.39 -3.38
C SER A 40 2.69 7.91 -3.63
N LEU A 41 1.42 7.52 -3.76
CA LEU A 41 1.02 6.12 -3.98
C LEU A 41 0.05 6.00 -5.16
N THR A 42 0.33 5.04 -6.05
CA THR A 42 -0.52 4.71 -7.19
C THR A 42 -1.65 3.77 -6.76
N ALA A 43 -2.89 4.27 -6.73
CA ALA A 43 -4.03 3.51 -6.20
C ALA A 43 -4.31 2.15 -6.87
N GLY A 44 -4.00 1.99 -8.16
CA GLY A 44 -4.27 0.74 -8.90
C GLY A 44 -3.22 -0.36 -8.72
N THR A 45 -1.99 -0.01 -8.37
CA THR A 45 -0.86 -0.95 -8.25
C THR A 45 -0.29 -1.01 -6.84
N GLY A 46 -0.57 0.00 -6.03
CA GLY A 46 0.05 0.20 -4.72
C GLY A 46 1.51 0.65 -4.78
N LEU A 47 2.06 0.96 -5.96
CA LEU A 47 3.43 1.48 -6.08
C LEU A 47 3.57 2.76 -5.26
N ILE A 48 4.56 2.78 -4.36
CA ILE A 48 4.96 3.98 -3.61
C ILE A 48 6.13 4.61 -4.36
N ASP A 49 6.03 5.89 -4.67
CA ASP A 49 7.16 6.69 -5.12
C ASP A 49 7.82 7.34 -3.90
N VAL A 50 8.97 6.80 -3.48
CA VAL A 50 9.67 7.25 -2.27
C VAL A 50 10.35 8.60 -2.48
N SER A 51 10.66 8.94 -3.74
CA SER A 51 11.40 10.15 -4.10
C SER A 51 10.53 11.40 -4.09
N THR A 52 9.24 11.25 -4.39
CA THR A 52 8.26 12.35 -4.36
C THR A 52 7.44 12.38 -3.07
N SER A 53 7.57 11.36 -2.21
CA SER A 53 6.95 11.32 -0.90
C SER A 53 7.70 12.18 0.12
N THR A 54 6.97 12.79 1.05
CA THR A 54 7.61 13.45 2.20
C THR A 54 8.11 12.42 3.21
N PRO A 55 9.28 12.61 3.85
CA PRO A 55 9.70 11.71 4.94
C PRO A 55 8.68 11.72 6.09
N GLY A 56 8.33 10.54 6.59
CA GLY A 56 7.25 10.38 7.57
C GLY A 56 6.67 8.97 7.61
N THR A 57 5.78 8.73 8.57
CA THR A 57 5.08 7.45 8.72
C THR A 57 3.68 7.55 8.13
N TYR A 58 3.36 6.62 7.25
CA TYR A 58 2.12 6.55 6.49
C TYR A 58 1.42 5.22 6.72
N THR A 59 0.09 5.26 6.68
CA THR A 59 -0.73 4.04 6.71
C THR A 59 -1.27 3.81 5.32
N VAL A 60 -0.80 2.75 4.66
CA VAL A 60 -1.35 2.28 3.40
C VAL A 60 -2.53 1.37 3.68
N THR A 61 -3.65 1.59 3.01
CA THR A 61 -4.86 0.77 3.09
C THR A 61 -5.11 0.11 1.74
N TYR A 62 -5.30 -1.20 1.72
CA TYR A 62 -5.76 -1.94 0.56
C TYR A 62 -7.22 -2.35 0.77
N THR A 63 -8.09 -2.05 -0.18
CA THR A 63 -9.52 -2.43 -0.14
C THR A 63 -9.86 -3.29 -1.34
N THR A 64 -10.37 -4.49 -1.10
CA THR A 64 -10.78 -5.41 -2.19
C THR A 64 -12.07 -4.93 -2.86
N ALA A 65 -12.23 -5.29 -4.13
CA ALA A 65 -13.42 -4.97 -4.93
C ALA A 65 -14.29 -6.20 -5.24
N GLY A 66 -14.19 -7.26 -4.43
CA GLY A 66 -14.96 -8.48 -4.59
C GLY A 66 -16.41 -8.35 -4.13
N THR A 67 -17.12 -9.48 -4.08
CA THR A 67 -18.53 -9.53 -3.65
C THR A 67 -18.71 -9.23 -2.16
N CYS A 68 -17.67 -9.37 -1.35
CA CYS A 68 -17.69 -9.08 0.08
C CYS A 68 -16.45 -8.26 0.46
N PRO A 69 -16.41 -6.96 0.11
CA PRO A 69 -15.23 -6.11 0.29
C PRO A 69 -14.64 -6.20 1.68
N ASN A 70 -13.32 -6.28 1.75
CA ASN A 70 -12.54 -6.22 2.97
C ASN A 70 -11.39 -5.23 2.78
N SER A 71 -10.79 -4.79 3.88
CA SER A 71 -9.58 -3.98 3.83
C SER A 71 -8.52 -4.47 4.81
N SER A 72 -7.27 -4.22 4.43
CA SER A 72 -6.11 -4.42 5.28
C SER A 72 -5.27 -3.15 5.29
N THR A 73 -4.42 -3.01 6.30
CA THR A 73 -3.53 -1.85 6.43
C THR A 73 -2.09 -2.27 6.67
N ALA A 74 -1.15 -1.46 6.20
CA ALA A 74 0.27 -1.60 6.44
C ALA A 74 0.89 -0.24 6.77
N SER A 75 1.72 -0.22 7.80
CA SER A 75 2.49 0.97 8.19
C SER A 75 3.79 1.01 7.38
N VAL A 76 4.05 2.14 6.73
CA VAL A 76 5.27 2.37 5.95
C VAL A 76 5.90 3.70 6.35
N THR A 77 7.20 3.71 6.62
CA THR A 77 7.97 4.93 6.87
C THR A 77 8.86 5.24 5.68
N ILE A 78 8.91 6.52 5.28
CA ILE A 78 9.80 7.09 4.26
C ILE A 78 10.82 8.00 4.94
#